data_AF-A0AA36GFS9-F1
#
_entry.id   AF-A0AA36GFS9-F1
#
_cell.length_a   1.000
_cell.length_b   1.000
_cell.length_c   1.000
_cell.angle_alpha   90.00
_cell.angle_beta   90.00
_cell.angle_gamma   90.00
#
_symmetry.space_group_name_H-M   'P 1'
#
loop_
_entity.id
_entity.type
_entity.pdbx_description
1 polymer ?
#
loop_
_entity_poly.entity_id
_entity_poly.type
_entity_poly.pdbx_seq_one_letter_code
_entity_poly.pdbx_strand_id
1 'polypeptide(L)'
;MFFAALFLCRFQVWMSRQSLALADHFFPDRVRPRALNLYNKILQDRKNLLGDMMKEQKKKLADDQMEGRETVVRRGLQSRGFIRVNCSVCNQQDLRLADQANTRLCVACGAFYCIKCFCLRRYCQECQNDMQVIDRVELYYEDLSDDEESVEVEEREEEEEEEE
;
A
#
# COMPACT_ATOMS: atom_id res chain seq x y z
N MET A 1 3.12 14.96 46.38
CA MET A 1 3.09 13.82 45.44
C MET A 1 3.94 14.09 44.18
N PHE A 2 3.69 15.15 43.41
CA PHE A 2 4.48 15.46 42.19
C PHE A 2 5.97 15.74 42.43
N PHE A 3 6.31 16.54 43.45
CA PHE A 3 7.71 16.87 43.76
C PHE A 3 8.52 15.64 44.22
N ALA A 4 7.89 14.72 44.95
CA ALA A 4 8.53 13.47 45.34
C ALA A 4 8.81 12.58 44.12
N ALA A 5 7.90 12.52 43.15
CA ALA A 5 8.12 11.79 41.90
C ALA A 5 9.27 12.38 41.07
N LEU A 6 9.34 13.72 40.94
CA LEU A 6 10.45 14.39 40.26
C LEU A 6 11.80 14.11 40.93
N PHE A 7 11.84 14.10 42.26
CA PHE A 7 13.03 13.80 43.02
C PHE A 7 13.46 12.34 42.85
N LEU A 8 12.53 11.39 42.95
CA LEU A 8 12.81 9.96 42.78
C LEU A 8 13.31 9.63 41.37
N CYS A 9 12.73 10.22 40.32
CA CYS A 9 13.22 10.06 38.95
C CYS A 9 14.66 10.59 38.80
N ARG A 10 14.97 11.76 39.36
CA ARG A 10 16.33 12.32 39.33
C ARG A 10 17.32 11.49 40.14
N PHE A 11 16.90 11.00 41.30
CA PHE A 11 17.72 10.17 42.18
C PHE A 11 18.04 8.80 41.55
N GLN A 12 17.06 8.17 40.88
CA GLN A 12 17.26 6.91 40.16
C GLN A 12 18.29 7.05 39.03
N VAL A 13 18.23 8.15 38.27
CA VAL A 13 19.21 8.45 37.20
C VAL A 13 20.59 8.76 37.79
N TRP A 14 20.66 9.42 38.95
CA TRP A 14 21.93 9.68 39.61
C TRP A 14 22.59 8.39 40.12
N MET A 15 21.83 7.51 40.78
CA MET A 15 22.32 6.23 41.28
C MET A 15 22.83 5.31 40.16
N SER A 16 22.16 5.28 39.01
CA SER A 16 22.59 4.47 37.87
C SER A 16 23.90 4.96 37.23
N ARG A 17 24.18 6.27 37.30
CA ARG A 17 25.45 6.84 36.83
C ARG A 17 26.60 6.57 37.80
N GLN A 18 26.33 6.65 39.10
CA GLN A 18 27.35 6.37 40.12
C GLN A 18 27.74 4.90 40.17
N SER A 19 26.78 3.99 40.00
CA SER A 19 27.09 2.55 39.94
C SER A 19 27.96 2.20 38.73
N LEU A 20 27.77 2.87 37.59
CA LEU A 20 28.62 2.71 36.40
C LEU A 20 30.05 3.22 36.67
N ALA A 21 30.18 4.43 37.24
CA ALA A 21 31.48 5.04 37.55
C ALA A 21 32.29 4.25 38.57
N LEU A 22 31.64 3.76 39.65
CA LEU A 22 32.26 2.88 40.63
C LEU A 22 32.70 1.57 39.97
N ALA A 23 31.83 0.98 39.16
CA ALA A 23 32.11 -0.31 38.54
C ALA A 23 33.21 -0.24 37.47
N ASP A 24 33.49 0.93 36.90
CA ASP A 24 34.62 1.18 35.99
C ASP A 24 35.94 1.40 36.77
N HIS A 25 35.88 2.02 37.95
CA HIS A 25 37.05 2.19 38.82
C HIS A 25 37.55 0.86 39.43
N PHE A 26 36.64 -0.05 39.81
CA PHE A 26 37.01 -1.32 40.44
C PHE A 26 37.37 -2.46 39.45
N PHE A 27 36.87 -2.43 38.21
CA PHE A 27 37.06 -3.54 37.25
C PHE A 27 37.33 -3.04 35.81
N PRO A 28 38.50 -2.44 35.55
CA PRO A 28 38.82 -1.83 34.25
C PRO A 28 38.92 -2.84 33.10
N ASP A 29 39.30 -4.10 33.35
CA ASP A 29 39.47 -5.11 32.29
C ASP A 29 38.14 -5.64 31.71
N ARG A 30 37.01 -5.39 32.37
CA ARG A 30 35.68 -5.91 31.96
C ARG A 30 34.78 -4.85 31.32
N VAL A 31 35.34 -3.71 30.92
CA VAL A 31 34.58 -2.60 30.31
C VAL A 31 33.97 -3.03 28.96
N ARG A 32 34.71 -3.78 28.13
CA ARG A 32 34.26 -4.25 26.81
C ARG A 32 33.05 -5.19 26.87
N PRO A 33 33.02 -6.26 27.69
CA PRO A 33 31.84 -7.11 27.81
C PRO A 33 30.65 -6.39 28.46
N ARG A 34 30.88 -5.45 29.39
CA ARG A 34 29.80 -4.64 29.98
C ARG A 34 29.15 -3.73 28.94
N ALA A 35 29.96 -3.04 28.13
CA ALA A 35 29.46 -2.19 27.04
C ALA A 35 28.67 -3.01 26.01
N LEU A 36 29.15 -4.21 25.66
CA LEU A 36 28.46 -5.10 24.73
C LEU A 36 27.10 -5.59 25.27
N ASN A 37 27.04 -5.95 26.56
CA ASN A 37 25.79 -6.33 27.22
C ASN A 37 24.81 -5.15 27.26
N LEU A 38 25.28 -3.95 27.61
CA LEU A 38 24.44 -2.75 27.67
C LEU A 38 23.90 -2.38 26.27
N TYR A 39 24.73 -2.52 25.23
CA TYR A 39 24.32 -2.34 23.85
C TYR A 39 23.23 -3.33 23.42
N ASN A 40 23.44 -4.63 23.67
CA ASN A 40 22.46 -5.67 23.36
C ASN A 40 21.14 -5.46 24.10
N LYS A 41 21.20 -5.05 25.38
CA LYS A 41 20.02 -4.74 26.17
C LYS A 41 19.23 -3.56 25.58
N ILE A 42 19.91 -2.47 25.21
CA ILE A 42 19.28 -1.31 24.56
C ILE A 42 18.65 -1.72 23.22
N LEU A 43 19.33 -2.55 22.44
CA LEU A 43 18.82 -3.05 21.16
C LEU A 43 17.53 -3.87 21.37
N GLN A 44 17.52 -4.72 22.39
CA GLN A 44 16.37 -5.56 22.74
C GLN A 44 15.20 -4.74 23.26
N ASP A 45 15.45 -3.73 24.10
CA ASP A 45 14.41 -2.79 24.57
C ASP A 45 13.80 -2.00 23.40
N ARG A 46 14.61 -1.53 22.44
CA ARG A 46 14.12 -0.89 21.21
C ARG A 46 13.27 -1.83 20.36
N LYS A 47 13.69 -3.09 20.21
CA LYS A 47 12.92 -4.11 19.49
C LYS A 47 11.57 -4.38 20.16
N ASN A 48 11.54 -4.44 21.50
CA ASN A 48 10.33 -4.66 22.26
C ASN A 48 9.36 -3.48 22.10
N LEU A 49 9.84 -2.24 22.23
CA LEU A 49 9.04 -1.03 21.97
C LEU A 49 8.46 -1.01 20.55
N LEU A 50 9.26 -1.34 19.54
CA LEU A 50 8.79 -1.41 18.16
C LEU A 50 7.72 -2.50 17.99
N GLY A 51 7.91 -3.65 18.65
CA GLY A 51 6.96 -4.74 18.68
C GLY A 51 5.62 -4.34 19.29
N ASP A 52 5.65 -3.59 20.39
CA ASP A 52 4.44 -3.14 21.07
C ASP A 52 3.71 -2.05 20.28
N MET A 53 4.42 -1.09 19.68
CA MET A 53 3.81 -0.12 18.76
C MET A 53 3.15 -0.80 17.56
N MET A 54 3.80 -1.81 16.97
CA MET A 54 3.24 -2.58 15.85
C MET A 54 1.99 -3.37 16.26
N LYS A 55 1.97 -3.94 17.47
CA LYS A 55 0.78 -4.62 18.01
C LYS A 55 -0.37 -3.64 18.23
N GLU A 56 -0.10 -2.47 18.80
CA GLU A 56 -1.12 -1.43 18.99
C GLU A 56 -1.68 -0.92 17.67
N GLN A 57 -0.82 -0.71 16.66
CA GLN A 57 -1.26 -0.32 15.32
C GLN A 57 -2.13 -1.39 14.66
N LYS A 58 -1.74 -2.68 14.76
CA LYS A 58 -2.55 -3.79 14.26
C LYS A 58 -3.91 -3.87 14.95
N LYS A 59 -3.95 -3.65 16.26
CA LYS A 59 -5.20 -3.64 17.03
C LYS A 59 -6.11 -2.50 16.58
N LYS A 60 -5.57 -1.28 16.44
CA LYS A 60 -6.33 -0.12 15.91
C LYS A 60 -6.89 -0.38 14.52
N LEU A 61 -6.10 -1.02 13.64
CA LEU A 61 -6.55 -1.41 12.31
C LEU A 61 -7.69 -2.43 12.35
N ALA A 62 -7.63 -3.43 13.23
CA ALA A 62 -8.69 -4.40 13.41
C ALA A 62 -9.96 -3.77 14.00
N ASP A 63 -9.81 -2.85 14.97
CA ASP A 63 -10.91 -2.10 15.57
C ASP A 63 -11.58 -1.18 14.52
N ASP A 64 -10.80 -0.46 13.71
CA ASP A 64 -11.30 0.39 12.62
C ASP A 64 -12.02 -0.42 11.51
N GLN A 65 -11.59 -1.66 11.28
CA GLN A 65 -12.25 -2.58 10.35
C GLN A 65 -13.59 -3.08 10.91
N MET A 66 -13.65 -3.40 12.21
CA MET A 66 -14.88 -3.81 12.90
C MET A 66 -15.90 -2.68 13.00
N GLU A 67 -15.46 -1.43 13.09
CA GLU A 67 -16.33 -0.23 13.17
C GLU A 67 -16.87 0.23 11.80
N GLY A 68 -16.59 -0.50 10.70
CA GLY A 68 -17.10 -0.19 9.37
C GLY A 68 -16.49 1.07 8.73
N ARG A 69 -15.38 1.59 9.28
CA ARG A 69 -14.66 2.78 8.77
C ARG A 69 -13.69 2.45 7.63
N GLU A 70 -13.86 1.29 6.98
CA GLU A 70 -13.03 0.84 5.86
C GLU A 70 -12.92 1.89 4.75
N THR A 71 -13.99 2.65 4.47
CA THR A 71 -13.99 3.68 3.44
C THR A 71 -13.05 4.85 3.78
N VAL A 72 -12.99 5.29 5.04
CA VAL A 72 -12.10 6.37 5.49
C VAL A 72 -10.66 5.89 5.59
N VAL A 73 -10.44 4.66 6.08
CA VAL A 73 -9.11 4.03 6.10
C VAL A 73 -8.60 3.82 4.69
N ARG A 74 -9.43 3.38 3.75
CA ARG A 74 -9.08 3.19 2.33
C ARG A 74 -8.80 4.53 1.64
N ARG A 75 -9.56 5.59 1.94
CA ARG A 75 -9.28 6.96 1.45
C ARG A 75 -7.98 7.54 2.04
N GLY A 76 -7.70 7.24 3.31
CA GLY A 76 -6.44 7.58 3.99
C GLY A 76 -5.24 6.82 3.42
N LEU A 77 -5.39 5.52 3.14
CA LEU A 77 -4.36 4.68 2.49
C LEU A 77 -4.11 5.12 1.03
N GLN A 78 -5.15 5.55 0.32
CA GLN A 78 -5.05 6.16 -1.01
C GLN A 78 -4.17 7.41 -0.97
N SER A 79 -4.41 8.32 -0.03
CA SER A 79 -3.65 9.59 0.08
C SER A 79 -2.16 9.39 0.42
N ARG A 80 -1.79 8.25 1.02
CA ARG A 80 -0.41 7.91 1.39
C ARG A 80 0.30 7.03 0.35
N GLY A 81 -0.33 6.72 -0.78
CA GLY A 81 0.27 5.89 -1.84
C GLY A 81 0.46 4.43 -1.45
N PHE A 82 -0.30 3.94 -0.46
CA PHE A 82 -0.13 2.60 0.11
C PHE A 82 -1.03 1.53 -0.50
N ILE A 83 -1.99 1.89 -1.37
CA ILE A 83 -2.78 0.89 -2.09
C ILE A 83 -1.98 0.37 -3.26
N ARG A 84 -1.41 -0.83 -3.07
CA ARG A 84 -0.86 -1.69 -4.11
C ARG A 84 -2.01 -2.54 -4.62
N VAL A 85 -2.34 -2.39 -5.89
CA VAL A 85 -3.30 -3.26 -6.58
C VAL A 85 -2.56 -4.22 -7.50
N ASN A 86 -3.20 -5.34 -7.83
CA ASN A 86 -2.68 -6.29 -8.79
C ASN A 86 -3.43 -6.11 -10.12
N CYS A 87 -2.78 -6.41 -11.24
CA CYS A 87 -3.46 -6.44 -12.53
C CYS A 87 -4.44 -7.60 -12.59
N SER A 88 -5.68 -7.37 -13.04
CA SER A 88 -6.71 -8.42 -13.12
C SER A 88 -6.37 -9.56 -14.09
N VAL A 89 -5.46 -9.32 -15.05
CA VAL A 89 -5.07 -10.29 -16.08
C VAL A 89 -3.81 -11.04 -15.67
N CYS A 90 -2.68 -10.34 -15.54
CA CYS A 90 -1.37 -10.98 -15.32
C CYS A 90 -0.98 -11.08 -13.84
N ASN A 91 -1.81 -10.58 -12.93
CA ASN A 91 -1.54 -10.52 -11.49
C ASN A 91 -0.20 -9.84 -11.13
N GLN A 92 0.32 -8.98 -12.01
CA GLN A 92 1.50 -8.17 -11.69
C GLN A 92 1.21 -7.35 -10.43
N GLN A 93 2.06 -7.54 -9.42
CA GLN A 93 1.88 -6.96 -8.09
C GLN A 93 2.41 -5.52 -8.04
N ASP A 94 2.01 -4.79 -7.00
CA ASP A 94 2.53 -3.46 -6.66
C ASP A 94 2.23 -2.34 -7.68
N LEU A 95 1.13 -2.44 -8.41
CA LEU A 95 0.66 -1.34 -9.26
C LEU A 95 0.18 -0.19 -8.36
N ARG A 96 0.84 0.96 -8.47
CA ARG A 96 0.48 2.18 -7.72
C ARG A 96 -0.44 3.03 -8.58
N LEU A 97 -1.63 3.37 -8.08
CA LEU A 97 -2.56 4.28 -8.78
C LEU A 97 -1.95 5.67 -9.06
N ALA A 98 -0.98 6.11 -8.24
CA ALA A 98 -0.28 7.37 -8.46
C ALA A 98 0.63 7.33 -9.71
N ASP A 99 1.01 6.13 -10.16
CA ASP A 99 1.85 5.93 -11.33
C ASP A 99 0.96 5.75 -12.57
N GLN A 100 0.50 6.88 -13.11
CA GLN A 100 -0.29 6.95 -14.34
C GLN A 100 0.46 6.40 -15.56
N ALA A 101 1.79 6.21 -15.51
CA ALA A 101 2.52 5.62 -16.62
C ALA A 101 2.40 4.09 -16.64
N ASN A 102 2.20 3.45 -15.48
CA ASN A 102 2.22 2.00 -15.36
C ASN A 102 0.85 1.37 -15.08
N THR A 103 -0.14 2.16 -14.67
CA THR A 103 -1.45 1.67 -14.24
C THR A 103 -2.59 2.29 -15.05
N ARG A 104 -3.54 1.44 -15.44
CA ARG A 104 -4.78 1.81 -16.14
C ARG A 104 -5.97 1.17 -15.44
N LEU A 105 -7.13 1.77 -15.60
CA LEU A 105 -8.37 1.35 -14.95
C LEU A 105 -9.51 1.31 -15.96
N CYS A 106 -10.37 0.31 -15.84
CA CYS A 106 -11.62 0.30 -16.60
C CYS A 106 -12.56 1.37 -16.04
N VAL A 107 -13.10 2.23 -16.91
CA VAL A 107 -14.00 3.32 -16.52
C VAL A 107 -15.35 2.80 -16.01
N ALA A 108 -15.82 1.65 -16.52
CA ALA A 108 -17.11 1.08 -16.15
C ALA A 108 -17.07 0.33 -14.80
N CYS A 109 -16.17 -0.64 -14.62
CA CYS A 109 -16.14 -1.47 -13.41
C CYS A 109 -15.02 -1.15 -12.42
N GLY A 110 -14.06 -0.29 -12.78
CA GLY A 110 -12.93 0.06 -11.92
C GLY A 110 -11.86 -1.04 -11.77
N ALA A 111 -11.87 -2.07 -12.63
CA ALA A 111 -10.82 -3.09 -12.68
C ALA A 111 -9.46 -2.49 -13.05
N PHE A 112 -8.37 -3.00 -12.46
CA PHE A 112 -7.01 -2.49 -12.65
C PHE A 112 -6.20 -3.33 -13.63
N TYR A 113 -5.50 -2.65 -14.53
CA TYR A 113 -4.65 -3.23 -15.54
C TYR A 113 -3.24 -2.63 -15.49
N CYS A 114 -2.22 -3.45 -15.71
CA CYS A 114 -0.91 -2.90 -16.08
C CYS A 114 -0.97 -2.37 -17.52
N ILE A 115 -0.11 -1.40 -17.86
CA ILE A 115 -0.14 -0.77 -19.19
C ILE A 115 -0.04 -1.80 -20.33
N LYS A 116 0.78 -2.85 -20.17
CA LYS A 116 0.93 -3.91 -21.17
C LYS A 116 -0.38 -4.67 -21.43
N CYS A 117 -1.06 -5.10 -20.35
CA CYS A 117 -2.32 -5.85 -20.47
C CYS A 117 -3.49 -4.96 -20.91
N PHE A 118 -3.42 -3.66 -20.64
CA PHE A 118 -4.40 -2.69 -21.12
C PHE A 118 -4.25 -2.46 -22.64
N CYS A 119 -3.03 -2.29 -23.14
CA CYS A 119 -2.79 -2.05 -24.57
C CYS A 119 -3.16 -3.25 -25.45
N LEU A 120 -2.93 -4.47 -24.98
CA LEU A 120 -3.20 -5.70 -25.76
C LEU A 120 -4.68 -6.11 -25.78
N ARG A 121 -5.58 -5.37 -25.12
CA ARG A 121 -7.00 -5.74 -25.01
C ARG A 121 -7.92 -4.56 -25.21
N ARG A 122 -8.87 -4.73 -26.12
CA ARG A 122 -9.97 -3.78 -26.34
C ARG A 122 -11.03 -3.83 -25.23
N TYR A 123 -11.38 -5.03 -24.77
CA TYR A 123 -12.48 -5.22 -23.81
C TYR A 123 -12.01 -5.54 -22.40
N CYS A 124 -12.73 -5.00 -21.42
CA CYS A 124 -12.52 -5.30 -20.02
C CYS A 124 -12.79 -6.79 -19.74
N GLN A 125 -11.92 -7.43 -18.97
CA GLN A 125 -12.07 -8.85 -18.59
C GLN A 125 -13.31 -9.11 -17.71
N GLU A 126 -13.68 -8.14 -16.87
CA GLU A 126 -14.76 -8.33 -15.88
C GLU A 126 -16.12 -7.91 -16.43
N CYS A 127 -16.21 -6.75 -17.09
CA CYS A 127 -17.47 -6.17 -17.54
C CYS A 127 -17.63 -6.07 -19.06
N GLN A 128 -16.64 -6.54 -19.84
CA GLN A 128 -16.64 -6.46 -21.31
C GLN A 128 -16.80 -5.06 -21.90
N ASN A 129 -16.70 -4.00 -21.10
CA ASN A 129 -16.74 -2.63 -21.58
C ASN A 129 -15.55 -2.35 -22.51
N ASP A 130 -15.80 -1.64 -23.61
CA ASP A 130 -14.73 -1.16 -24.49
C ASP A 130 -13.86 -0.15 -23.73
N MET A 131 -12.57 -0.46 -23.60
CA MET A 131 -11.59 0.33 -22.87
C MET A 131 -10.80 1.27 -23.78
N GLN A 132 -10.93 1.14 -25.10
CA GLN A 132 -10.21 1.93 -26.10
C GLN A 132 -11.02 3.13 -26.60
N VAL A 133 -12.34 3.17 -26.32
CA VAL A 133 -13.20 4.32 -26.63
C VAL A 133 -13.36 5.22 -25.40
N ILE A 134 -12.78 6.42 -25.44
CA ILE A 134 -13.03 7.46 -24.43
C ILE A 134 -13.73 8.63 -25.13
N ASP A 135 -14.98 8.89 -24.77
CA ASP A 135 -15.75 10.06 -25.26
C ASP A 135 -15.77 10.18 -26.80
N ARG A 136 -16.02 9.06 -27.49
CA ARG A 136 -16.03 8.93 -28.96
C ARG A 136 -14.67 9.07 -29.64
N VAL A 137 -13.58 9.10 -28.88
CA VAL A 137 -12.21 9.04 -29.41
C VAL A 137 -11.67 7.64 -29.18
N GLU A 138 -11.35 6.95 -30.28
CA GLU A 138 -10.69 5.64 -30.27
C GLU A 138 -9.18 5.83 -30.08
N LEU A 139 -8.65 5.26 -29.00
CA LEU A 139 -7.23 5.23 -28.67
C LEU A 139 -6.58 4.02 -29.36
N TYR A 140 -6.40 4.12 -30.67
CA TYR A 140 -5.74 3.08 -31.46
C TYR A 140 -4.26 2.90 -31.05
N TYR A 141 -3.87 1.65 -30.82
CA TYR A 141 -2.55 1.16 -31.17
C TYR A 141 -2.80 -0.01 -32.12
N GLU A 142 -2.66 0.24 -33.41
CA GLU A 142 -2.62 -0.83 -34.41
C GLU A 142 -1.43 -1.73 -34.05
N ASP A 143 -1.71 -2.97 -33.66
CA ASP A 143 -0.69 -4.02 -33.75
C ASP A 143 -0.33 -4.11 -35.23
N LEU A 144 0.96 -4.00 -35.58
CA LEU A 144 1.49 -4.08 -36.96
C LEU A 144 1.22 -5.43 -37.67
N SER A 145 0.34 -6.26 -37.11
CA SER A 145 -0.09 -7.56 -37.61
C SER A 145 -1.58 -7.63 -37.94
N ASP A 146 -2.35 -6.55 -37.80
CA ASP A 146 -3.81 -6.54 -38.00
C ASP A 146 -4.24 -5.78 -39.27
N ASP A 147 -3.38 -5.74 -40.29
CA ASP A 147 -3.66 -5.20 -41.63
C ASP A 147 -4.38 -6.23 -42.54
N GLU A 148 -5.42 -6.92 -42.06
CA GLU A 148 -6.33 -7.64 -42.96
C GLU A 148 -7.72 -6.98 -42.95
N GLU A 149 -7.89 -6.04 -43.88
CA GLU A 149 -9.16 -5.43 -44.29
C GLU A 149 -10.30 -6.47 -44.34
N SER A 150 -11.35 -6.26 -43.54
CA SER A 150 -12.66 -6.86 -43.82
C SER A 150 -13.75 -5.78 -43.79
N VAL A 151 -13.78 -5.06 -44.91
CA VAL A 151 -14.93 -4.51 -45.65
C VAL A 151 -16.19 -4.20 -44.83
N GLU A 152 -16.44 -2.91 -44.66
CA GLU A 152 -17.71 -2.30 -44.30
C GLU A 152 -18.82 -2.73 -45.28
N VAL A 153 -19.95 -3.19 -44.74
CA VAL A 153 -21.23 -3.20 -45.46
C VAL A 153 -22.19 -2.28 -44.71
N GLU A 154 -22.34 -1.06 -45.22
CA GLU A 154 -23.33 -0.08 -44.80
C GLU A 154 -24.77 -0.57 -45.07
N GLU A 155 -25.56 -0.54 -44.01
CA GLU A 155 -26.95 -0.06 -43.86
C GLU A 155 -28.01 -0.28 -44.97
N ARG A 156 -29.13 -0.91 -44.57
CA ARG A 156 -30.47 -0.34 -44.78
C ARG A 156 -31.45 -0.80 -43.70
N GLU A 157 -31.81 0.11 -42.81
CA GLU A 157 -32.99 0.05 -41.95
C GLU A 157 -34.26 0.24 -42.80
N GLU A 158 -35.36 -0.44 -42.46
CA GLU A 158 -36.68 0.15 -42.13
C GLU A 158 -37.77 -0.94 -42.00
N GLU A 159 -38.22 -1.09 -40.76
CA GLU A 159 -39.61 -1.20 -40.27
C GLU A 159 -40.40 -2.53 -40.32
N GLU A 160 -40.96 -2.80 -39.14
CA GLU A 160 -41.84 -3.87 -38.70
C GLU A 160 -43.32 -3.60 -39.04
N GLU A 161 -44.12 -4.68 -38.93
CA GLU A 161 -45.54 -4.75 -38.53
C GLU A 161 -46.70 -4.53 -39.54
N GLU A 162 -47.43 -5.64 -39.74
CA GLU A 162 -48.90 -5.85 -39.67
C GLU A 162 -49.88 -4.85 -40.32
N GLU A 163 -50.67 -5.30 -41.30
CA GLU A 163 -52.15 -5.43 -41.22
C GLU A 163 -52.77 -5.89 -42.57
N GLU A 164 -53.82 -6.72 -42.45
CA GLU A 164 -54.72 -7.37 -43.46
C GLU A 164 -54.28 -8.66 -44.18
#